data_AF-A0A842URA7-F1
#
_entry.id   AF-A0A842URA7-F1
#
_cell.length_a   1.000
_cell.length_b   1.000
_cell.length_c   1.000
_cell.angle_alpha   90.00
_cell.angle_beta   90.00
_cell.angle_gamma   90.00
#
_symmetry.space_group_name_H-M   'P 1'
#
loop_
_entity.id
_entity.type
_entity.pdbx_description
1 polymer ?
#
loop_
_entity_poly.entity_id
_entity_poly.type
_entity_poly.pdbx_seq_one_letter_code
_entity_poly.pdbx_strand_id
1 'polypeptide(L)'
;MKIRCPDGTEKTVEECKNCPSPCHPSPVRHALLHGRDRKRKPKEKPAFGVTTLTTNCLRQSYYRLTEEEIRDLEKLWIFSRGHAMHEFVTKTLEEGQKEVFVKKKFPYYDIIGFIDALHEDTIHEFKTTSNLPQEPQKHHILQAQAYYSLLDELKQSATKKIIITYLSMNKIKHFEVIPRNILPWLKTRAAKLTQALKTNIPPPAEATWLCNYCDHKDLCDKENQVS
;
A
#
# COMPACT_ATOMS: atom_id res chain seq x y z
N MET A 1 15.28 5.14 4.21
CA MET A 1 15.05 3.72 4.57
C MET A 1 16.38 3.08 4.85
N LYS A 2 16.40 2.07 5.72
CA LYS A 2 17.55 1.20 5.96
C LYS A 2 17.24 -0.23 5.52
N ILE A 3 18.31 -0.99 5.28
CA ILE A 3 18.29 -2.39 4.93
C ILE A 3 18.79 -3.21 6.11
N ARG A 4 17.96 -4.10 6.63
CA ARG A 4 18.35 -5.07 7.65
C ARG A 4 19.07 -6.24 6.98
N CYS A 5 20.30 -6.48 7.41
CA CYS A 5 21.14 -7.58 6.94
C CYS A 5 20.82 -8.88 7.70
N PRO A 6 21.22 -10.05 7.17
CA PRO A 6 21.01 -11.35 7.84
C PRO A 6 21.68 -11.44 9.22
N ASP A 7 22.76 -10.69 9.45
CA ASP A 7 23.47 -10.59 10.73
C ASP A 7 22.79 -9.61 11.73
N GLY A 8 21.65 -9.04 11.37
CA GLY A 8 20.90 -8.08 12.18
C GLY A 8 21.37 -6.63 12.06
N THR A 9 22.48 -6.36 11.35
CA THR A 9 22.97 -4.99 11.15
C THR A 9 22.09 -4.21 10.18
N GLU A 10 22.05 -2.89 10.33
CA GLU A 10 21.29 -2.00 9.44
C GLU A 10 22.23 -1.16 8.60
N LYS A 11 21.97 -1.12 7.28
CA LYS A 11 22.76 -0.36 6.31
C LYS A 11 21.88 0.58 5.53
N THR A 12 22.40 1.72 5.11
CA THR A 12 21.73 2.55 4.10
C THR A 12 21.62 1.79 2.77
N VAL A 13 20.74 2.27 1.89
CA VAL A 13 20.60 1.70 0.53
C VAL A 13 21.94 1.70 -0.22
N GLU A 14 22.73 2.77 -0.07
CA GLU A 14 24.01 2.94 -0.75
C GLU A 14 25.08 1.98 -0.20
N GLU A 15 25.21 1.90 1.13
CA GLU A 15 26.12 0.93 1.77
C GLU A 15 25.77 -0.50 1.39
N CYS A 16 24.48 -0.82 1.24
CA CYS A 16 24.04 -2.15 0.84
C CYS A 16 24.37 -2.45 -0.64
N LYS A 17 24.19 -1.50 -1.57
CA LYS A 17 24.54 -1.65 -2.99
C LYS A 17 26.03 -1.99 -3.18
N ASN A 18 26.89 -1.30 -2.43
CA ASN A 18 28.34 -1.42 -2.51
C ASN A 18 28.92 -2.50 -1.59
N CYS A 19 28.07 -3.27 -0.89
CA CYS A 19 28.53 -4.25 0.08
C CYS A 19 29.24 -5.43 -0.61
N PRO A 20 30.43 -5.86 -0.15
CA PRO A 20 31.11 -7.04 -0.69
C PRO A 20 30.48 -8.37 -0.22
N SER A 21 29.49 -8.32 0.67
CA SER A 21 28.85 -9.51 1.26
C SER A 21 28.15 -10.38 0.20
N PRO A 22 28.20 -11.72 0.34
CA PRO A 22 27.61 -12.67 -0.60
C PRO A 22 26.10 -12.87 -0.45
N CYS A 23 25.39 -12.07 0.38
CA CYS A 23 23.98 -12.30 0.70
C CYS A 23 23.07 -12.44 -0.55
N HIS A 24 23.33 -11.68 -1.60
CA HIS A 24 22.79 -11.90 -2.94
C HIS A 24 23.79 -11.47 -4.02
N PRO A 25 23.71 -12.06 -5.24
CA PRO A 25 24.50 -11.59 -6.38
C PRO A 25 24.25 -10.10 -6.68
N SER A 26 25.30 -9.39 -7.09
CA SER A 26 25.27 -7.94 -7.34
C SER A 26 24.10 -7.49 -8.25
N PRO A 27 23.82 -8.15 -9.41
CA PRO A 27 22.71 -7.74 -10.27
C PRO A 27 21.34 -7.81 -9.57
N VAL A 28 21.10 -8.86 -8.78
CA VAL A 28 19.85 -9.03 -8.02
C VAL A 28 19.74 -7.96 -6.95
N ARG A 29 20.80 -7.75 -6.17
CA ARG A 29 20.83 -6.73 -5.11
C ARG A 29 20.60 -5.33 -5.66
N HIS A 30 21.25 -4.97 -6.77
CA HIS A 30 21.08 -3.68 -7.42
C HIS A 30 19.64 -3.49 -7.91
N ALA A 31 19.04 -4.51 -8.51
CA ALA A 31 17.65 -4.47 -8.94
C ALA A 31 16.68 -4.25 -7.76
N LEU A 32 16.86 -4.96 -6.64
CA LEU A 32 16.02 -4.81 -5.45
C LEU A 32 16.10 -3.40 -4.81
N LEU A 33 17.29 -2.78 -4.88
CA LEU A 33 17.59 -1.48 -4.28
C LEU A 33 17.37 -0.29 -5.22
N HIS A 34 17.01 -0.53 -6.49
CA HIS A 34 16.81 0.53 -7.47
C HIS A 34 15.67 1.48 -7.06
N GLY A 35 15.94 2.79 -7.07
CA GLY A 35 14.97 3.84 -6.73
C GLY A 35 14.54 3.93 -5.26
N ARG A 36 15.19 3.17 -4.36
CA ARG A 36 14.85 3.09 -2.91
C ARG A 36 15.50 4.18 -2.05
N ASP A 37 16.37 4.99 -2.65
CA ASP A 37 17.10 6.10 -2.06
C ASP A 37 16.33 7.44 -2.12
N ARG A 38 15.13 7.45 -2.72
CA ARG A 38 14.30 8.65 -2.85
C ARG A 38 13.90 9.22 -1.49
N LYS A 39 14.35 10.44 -1.20
CA LYS A 39 13.89 11.21 -0.03
C LYS A 39 12.50 11.76 -0.30
N ARG A 40 11.58 11.60 0.67
CA ARG A 40 10.27 12.26 0.62
C ARG A 40 10.47 13.77 0.74
N LYS A 41 9.95 14.54 -0.22
CA LYS A 41 9.88 15.99 -0.08
C LYS A 41 8.75 16.34 0.89
N PRO A 42 8.97 17.25 1.85
CA PRO A 42 7.90 17.75 2.69
C PRO A 42 6.84 18.42 1.80
N LYS A 43 5.57 18.18 2.12
CA LYS A 43 4.42 18.83 1.49
C LYS A 43 3.76 19.72 2.52
N GLU A 44 3.38 20.94 2.14
CA GLU A 44 2.60 21.84 3.01
C GLU A 44 1.26 21.23 3.43
N LYS A 45 0.69 20.39 2.56
CA LYS A 45 -0.57 19.70 2.78
C LYS A 45 -0.40 18.18 2.61
N PRO A 46 -0.77 17.37 3.60
CA PRO A 46 -0.71 15.91 3.48
C PRO A 46 -1.59 15.40 2.33
N ALA A 47 -1.06 14.40 1.60
CA ALA A 47 -1.83 13.64 0.63
C ALA A 47 -1.74 12.17 1.01
N PHE A 48 -2.86 11.58 1.43
CA PHE A 48 -2.91 10.19 1.86
C PHE A 48 -3.26 9.28 0.69
N GLY A 49 -2.43 8.26 0.47
CA GLY A 49 -2.74 7.18 -0.46
C GLY A 49 -3.95 6.38 0.02
N VAL A 50 -4.73 5.84 -0.92
CA VAL A 50 -5.83 4.92 -0.60
C VAL A 50 -5.36 3.79 0.33
N THR A 51 -4.24 3.15 0.03
CA THR A 51 -3.65 2.08 0.85
C THR A 51 -3.32 2.51 2.28
N THR A 52 -2.94 3.77 2.48
CA THR A 52 -2.71 4.34 3.81
C THR A 52 -4.01 4.43 4.61
N LEU A 53 -5.13 4.73 3.96
CA LEU A 53 -6.41 4.88 4.65
C LEU A 53 -7.17 3.56 4.77
N THR A 54 -6.99 2.62 3.84
CA THR A 54 -7.71 1.35 3.79
C THR A 54 -7.00 0.20 4.48
N THR A 55 -5.82 0.45 5.06
CA THR A 55 -5.15 -0.54 5.92
C THR A 55 -6.06 -0.94 7.09
N ASN A 56 -5.85 -2.15 7.59
CA ASN A 56 -6.58 -2.71 8.73
C ASN A 56 -6.29 -1.99 10.05
N CYS A 57 -5.19 -1.22 10.15
CA CYS A 57 -4.83 -0.47 11.35
C CYS A 57 -4.27 0.92 11.04
N LEU A 58 -4.98 1.98 11.42
CA LEU A 58 -4.58 3.37 11.15
C LEU A 58 -3.31 3.76 11.93
N ARG A 59 -3.08 3.15 13.11
CA ARG A 59 -1.82 3.29 13.86
C ARG A 59 -0.63 2.77 13.07
N GLN A 60 -0.77 1.66 12.34
CA GLN A 60 0.28 1.19 11.43
C GLN A 60 0.58 2.22 10.33
N SER A 61 -0.46 2.86 9.77
CA SER A 61 -0.27 3.92 8.79
C SER A 61 0.42 5.15 9.37
N TYR A 62 0.12 5.51 10.62
CA TYR A 62 0.83 6.56 11.34
C TYR A 62 2.33 6.23 11.43
N TYR A 63 2.70 5.05 11.96
CA TYR A 63 4.11 4.69 12.07
C TYR A 63 4.83 4.60 10.72
N ARG A 64 4.17 4.14 9.64
CA ARG A 64 4.75 4.17 8.28
C ARG A 64 5.05 5.58 7.76
N LEU A 65 4.44 6.60 8.34
CA LEU A 65 4.65 8.00 7.97
C LEU A 65 5.65 8.69 8.89
N THR A 66 5.79 8.26 10.14
CA THR A 66 6.65 8.90 11.15
C THR A 66 7.97 8.18 11.38
N GLU A 67 7.99 6.86 11.26
CA GLU A 67 9.17 6.03 11.56
C GLU A 67 10.06 5.83 10.33
N GLU A 68 11.35 5.60 10.61
CA GLU A 68 12.29 5.18 9.58
C GLU A 68 11.93 3.78 9.07
N GLU A 69 11.66 3.67 7.76
CA GLU A 69 11.38 2.37 7.15
C GLU A 69 12.65 1.50 7.11
N ILE A 70 12.56 0.32 7.74
CA ILE A 70 13.60 -0.72 7.71
C ILE A 70 13.04 -1.94 6.98
N ARG A 71 13.76 -2.45 5.99
CA ARG A 71 13.37 -3.64 5.21
C ARG A 71 14.54 -4.60 5.07
N ASP A 72 14.27 -5.89 5.03
CA ASP A 72 15.22 -6.89 4.56
C ASP A 72 15.09 -7.06 3.02
N LEU A 73 16.10 -7.68 2.40
CA LEU A 73 16.12 -7.92 0.95
C LEU A 73 15.04 -8.93 0.52
N GLU A 74 14.62 -9.83 1.39
CA GLU A 74 13.57 -10.82 1.12
C GLU A 74 12.19 -10.16 0.94
N LYS A 75 11.84 -9.18 1.79
CA LYS A 75 10.64 -8.34 1.64
C LYS A 75 10.69 -7.53 0.36
N LEU A 76 11.85 -6.98 0.00
CA LEU A 76 12.01 -6.28 -1.28
C LEU A 76 11.78 -7.22 -2.46
N TRP A 77 12.28 -8.47 -2.39
CA TRP A 77 12.01 -9.48 -3.41
C TRP A 77 10.53 -9.80 -3.55
N ILE A 78 9.81 -9.97 -2.43
CA ILE A 78 8.35 -10.20 -2.44
C ILE A 78 7.63 -9.05 -3.15
N PHE A 79 7.99 -7.79 -2.85
CA PHE A 79 7.41 -6.62 -3.49
C PHE A 79 7.77 -6.52 -4.99
N SER A 80 9.03 -6.75 -5.35
CA SER A 80 9.47 -6.70 -6.74
C SER A 80 8.78 -7.76 -7.59
N ARG A 81 8.64 -8.99 -7.08
CA ARG A 81 7.86 -10.05 -7.75
C ARG A 81 6.39 -9.66 -7.91
N GLY A 82 5.81 -9.04 -6.88
CA GLY A 82 4.45 -8.53 -6.92
C GLY A 82 4.25 -7.49 -8.02
N HIS A 83 5.18 -6.54 -8.14
CA HIS A 83 5.16 -5.49 -9.15
C HIS A 83 5.33 -6.05 -10.57
N ALA A 84 6.27 -6.97 -10.77
CA ALA A 84 6.49 -7.60 -12.09
C ALA A 84 5.24 -8.34 -12.60
N MET A 85 4.52 -9.05 -11.72
CA MET A 85 3.27 -9.72 -12.09
C MET A 85 2.15 -8.71 -12.41
N HIS A 86 2.10 -7.60 -11.67
CA HIS A 86 1.14 -6.53 -11.91
C HIS A 86 1.38 -5.84 -13.25
N GLU A 87 2.64 -5.51 -13.55
CA GLU A 87 3.06 -5.00 -14.85
C GLU A 87 2.72 -6.00 -15.97
N PHE A 88 2.97 -7.29 -15.77
CA PHE A 88 2.65 -8.32 -16.74
C PHE A 88 1.16 -8.36 -17.13
N VAL A 89 0.24 -8.20 -16.17
CA VAL A 89 -1.21 -8.23 -16.45
C VAL A 89 -1.76 -6.90 -16.97
N THR A 90 -1.07 -5.79 -16.72
CA THR A 90 -1.50 -4.46 -17.16
C THR A 90 -0.79 -3.97 -18.42
N LYS A 91 0.28 -4.64 -18.87
CA LYS A 91 1.10 -4.18 -20.02
C LYS A 91 0.34 -3.99 -21.32
N THR A 92 -0.75 -4.73 -21.52
CA THR A 92 -1.58 -4.66 -22.74
C THR A 92 -2.65 -3.59 -22.68
N LEU A 93 -2.85 -2.96 -21.52
CA LEU A 93 -3.80 -1.88 -21.36
C LEU A 93 -3.24 -0.56 -21.88
N GLU A 94 -4.13 0.23 -22.46
CA GLU A 94 -3.79 1.56 -22.98
C GLU A 94 -3.45 2.54 -21.86
N GLU A 95 -2.74 3.60 -22.22
CA GLU A 95 -2.49 4.72 -21.31
C GLU A 95 -3.82 5.35 -20.87
N GLY A 96 -4.00 5.55 -19.58
CA GLY A 96 -5.29 5.98 -19.01
C GLY A 96 -6.27 4.86 -18.67
N GLN A 97 -5.97 3.61 -19.02
CA GLN A 97 -6.68 2.41 -18.53
C GLN A 97 -5.91 1.69 -17.42
N LYS A 98 -4.61 1.93 -17.27
CA LYS A 98 -3.77 1.41 -16.17
C LYS A 98 -3.24 2.53 -15.30
N GLU A 99 -2.96 2.23 -14.03
CA GLU A 99 -2.45 3.19 -13.05
C GLU A 99 -3.22 4.52 -13.02
N VAL A 100 -4.55 4.46 -13.14
CA VAL A 100 -5.40 5.64 -13.30
C VAL A 100 -5.36 6.48 -12.03
N PHE A 101 -4.79 7.68 -12.12
CA PHE A 101 -4.69 8.57 -10.98
C PHE A 101 -6.07 9.14 -10.60
N VAL A 102 -6.41 8.99 -9.32
CA VAL A 102 -7.63 9.56 -8.72
C VAL A 102 -7.30 10.43 -7.53
N LYS A 103 -8.06 11.52 -7.36
CA LYS A 103 -7.82 12.50 -6.30
C LYS A 103 -9.11 13.16 -5.84
N LYS A 104 -9.31 13.22 -4.52
CA LYS A 104 -10.31 14.07 -3.88
C LYS A 104 -9.64 15.08 -2.96
N LYS A 105 -9.94 16.36 -3.15
CA LYS A 105 -9.39 17.48 -2.36
C LYS A 105 -10.27 17.76 -1.13
N PHE A 106 -9.64 17.98 0.01
CA PHE A 106 -10.27 18.50 1.24
C PHE A 106 -9.52 19.73 1.76
N PRO A 107 -10.04 20.51 2.72
CA PRO A 107 -9.31 21.69 3.21
C PRO A 107 -7.92 21.36 3.78
N TYR A 108 -7.80 20.32 4.61
CA TYR A 108 -6.57 20.04 5.38
C TYR A 108 -5.72 18.88 4.83
N TYR A 109 -6.26 18.09 3.90
CA TYR A 109 -5.56 16.95 3.31
C TYR A 109 -6.13 16.64 1.93
N ASP A 110 -5.42 15.85 1.15
CA ASP A 110 -5.94 15.24 -0.08
C ASP A 110 -5.99 13.72 0.10
N ILE A 111 -6.92 13.06 -0.58
CA ILE A 111 -6.91 11.60 -0.73
C ILE A 111 -6.56 11.30 -2.18
N ILE A 112 -5.53 10.48 -2.38
CA ILE A 112 -5.00 10.14 -3.70
C ILE A 112 -4.92 8.62 -3.87
N GLY A 113 -4.99 8.15 -5.11
CA GLY A 113 -4.87 6.74 -5.44
C GLY A 113 -4.45 6.53 -6.89
N PHE A 114 -3.97 5.32 -7.16
CA PHE A 114 -3.72 4.83 -8.51
C PHE A 114 -4.53 3.56 -8.64
N ILE A 115 -5.54 3.58 -9.49
CA ILE A 115 -6.34 2.39 -9.80
C ILE A 115 -5.49 1.51 -10.69
N ASP A 116 -5.33 0.24 -10.33
CA ASP A 116 -4.50 -0.68 -11.09
C ASP A 116 -4.93 -0.74 -12.56
N ALA A 117 -6.23 -0.94 -12.80
CA ALA A 117 -6.83 -0.74 -14.10
C ALA A 117 -8.31 -0.30 -14.04
N LEU A 118 -8.71 0.52 -15.01
CA LEU A 118 -10.09 0.88 -15.31
C LEU A 118 -10.35 0.56 -16.79
N HIS A 119 -11.08 -0.51 -17.04
CA HIS A 119 -11.33 -1.03 -18.39
C HIS A 119 -12.80 -1.43 -18.51
N GLU A 120 -13.47 -1.06 -19.61
CA GLU A 120 -14.89 -1.35 -19.85
C GLU A 120 -15.82 -1.05 -18.65
N ASP A 121 -15.70 0.17 -18.09
CA ASP A 121 -16.46 0.61 -16.91
C ASP A 121 -16.30 -0.29 -15.66
N THR A 122 -15.20 -1.04 -15.59
CA THR A 122 -14.88 -1.94 -14.49
C THR A 122 -13.57 -1.54 -13.85
N ILE A 123 -13.58 -1.39 -12.53
CA ILE A 123 -12.35 -1.23 -11.75
C ILE A 123 -11.76 -2.61 -11.50
N HIS A 124 -10.50 -2.79 -11.88
CA HIS A 124 -9.73 -3.99 -11.58
C HIS A 124 -8.69 -3.69 -10.50
N GLU A 125 -8.63 -4.53 -9.48
CA GLU A 125 -7.63 -4.52 -8.41
C GLU A 125 -6.85 -5.84 -8.47
N PHE A 126 -5.54 -5.79 -8.72
CA PHE A 126 -4.71 -6.98 -8.84
C PHE A 126 -3.93 -7.24 -7.55
N LYS A 127 -3.92 -8.48 -7.08
CA LYS A 127 -3.18 -8.91 -5.90
C LYS A 127 -2.32 -10.12 -6.21
N THR A 128 -1.07 -10.07 -5.80
CA THR A 128 -0.20 -11.24 -5.83
C THR A 128 -0.19 -11.93 -4.47
N THR A 129 -0.35 -13.25 -4.49
CA THR A 129 -0.39 -14.05 -3.27
C THR A 129 0.18 -15.44 -3.51
N SER A 130 0.82 -16.03 -2.50
CA SER A 130 1.19 -17.44 -2.51
C SER A 130 -0.04 -18.34 -2.41
N ASN A 131 -1.03 -17.93 -1.60
CA ASN A 131 -2.24 -18.68 -1.32
C ASN A 131 -3.47 -17.91 -1.79
N LEU A 132 -4.24 -18.51 -2.71
CA LEU A 132 -5.48 -17.92 -3.18
C LEU A 132 -6.53 -17.96 -2.06
N PRO A 133 -7.17 -16.84 -1.73
CA PRO A 133 -8.14 -16.82 -0.65
C PRO A 133 -9.47 -17.45 -1.09
N GLN A 134 -10.26 -17.94 -0.13
CA GLN A 134 -11.60 -18.44 -0.42
C GLN A 134 -12.59 -17.31 -0.72
N GLU A 135 -12.41 -16.18 -0.05
CA GLU A 135 -13.20 -14.95 -0.19
C GLU A 135 -12.27 -13.73 -0.38
N PRO A 136 -12.73 -12.64 -0.99
CA PRO A 136 -11.91 -11.43 -1.12
C PRO A 136 -11.61 -10.84 0.27
N GLN A 137 -10.34 -10.52 0.51
CA GLN A 137 -9.92 -9.95 1.79
C GLN A 137 -10.54 -8.56 2.01
N LYS A 138 -11.05 -8.30 3.22
CA LYS A 138 -11.79 -7.07 3.56
C LYS A 138 -11.05 -5.79 3.20
N HIS A 139 -9.74 -5.70 3.45
CA HIS A 139 -8.96 -4.51 3.13
C HIS A 139 -8.71 -4.32 1.62
N HIS A 140 -8.72 -5.39 0.83
CA HIS A 140 -8.69 -5.28 -0.64
C HIS A 140 -10.03 -4.76 -1.17
N ILE A 141 -11.15 -5.19 -0.59
CA ILE A 141 -12.48 -4.62 -0.88
C ILE A 141 -12.49 -3.12 -0.56
N LEU A 142 -12.03 -2.74 0.63
CA LEU A 142 -11.96 -1.32 1.02
C LEU A 142 -11.06 -0.51 0.10
N GLN A 143 -9.92 -1.05 -0.33
CA GLN A 143 -9.04 -0.42 -1.31
C GLN A 143 -9.75 -0.15 -2.64
N ALA A 144 -10.40 -1.16 -3.22
CA ALA A 144 -11.08 -1.00 -4.50
C ALA A 144 -12.32 -0.09 -4.41
N GLN A 145 -13.11 -0.19 -3.32
CA GLN A 145 -14.23 0.72 -3.05
C GLN A 145 -13.76 2.16 -2.82
N ALA A 146 -12.58 2.36 -2.24
CA ALA A 146 -12.00 3.68 -2.10
C ALA A 146 -11.68 4.29 -3.45
N TYR A 147 -11.10 3.53 -4.39
CA TYR A 147 -10.90 4.00 -5.76
C TYR A 147 -12.20 4.43 -6.43
N TYR A 148 -13.23 3.58 -6.37
CA TYR A 148 -14.57 3.94 -6.84
C TYR A 148 -15.09 5.25 -6.24
N SER A 149 -14.87 5.46 -4.94
CA SER A 149 -15.31 6.65 -4.21
C SER A 149 -14.55 7.94 -4.57
N LEU A 150 -13.37 7.81 -5.20
CA LEU A 150 -12.53 8.92 -5.64
C LEU A 150 -12.70 9.28 -7.11
N LEU A 151 -13.42 8.46 -7.90
CA LEU A 151 -13.79 8.79 -9.27
C LEU A 151 -14.63 10.08 -9.33
N ASP A 152 -14.58 10.76 -10.47
CA ASP A 152 -15.56 11.79 -10.81
C ASP A 152 -16.95 11.19 -11.02
N GLU A 153 -17.99 12.02 -11.00
CA GLU A 153 -19.39 11.58 -11.03
C GLU A 153 -19.76 10.84 -12.32
N LEU A 154 -19.17 11.23 -13.46
CA LEU A 154 -19.40 10.55 -14.75
C LEU A 154 -18.82 9.14 -14.73
N LYS A 155 -17.57 8.97 -14.31
CA LYS A 155 -16.94 7.65 -14.23
C LYS A 155 -17.57 6.80 -13.12
N GLN A 156 -17.92 7.40 -11.99
CA GLN A 156 -18.57 6.70 -10.90
C GLN A 156 -19.95 6.15 -11.32
N SER A 157 -20.75 6.94 -12.04
CA SER A 157 -22.06 6.49 -12.53
C SER A 157 -21.97 5.46 -13.66
N ALA A 158 -20.91 5.53 -14.49
CA ALA A 158 -20.65 4.52 -15.51
C ALA A 158 -20.15 3.19 -14.92
N THR A 159 -19.43 3.23 -13.79
CA THR A 159 -18.77 2.04 -13.21
C THR A 159 -19.80 1.00 -12.77
N LYS A 160 -19.81 -0.16 -13.45
CA LYS A 160 -20.82 -1.21 -13.23
C LYS A 160 -20.42 -2.14 -12.09
N LYS A 161 -19.13 -2.45 -11.98
CA LYS A 161 -18.60 -3.39 -11.00
C LYS A 161 -17.13 -3.18 -10.69
N ILE A 162 -16.69 -3.82 -9.61
CA ILE A 162 -15.29 -3.92 -9.21
C ILE A 162 -14.90 -5.40 -9.29
N ILE A 163 -13.73 -5.70 -9.85
CA ILE A 163 -13.16 -7.05 -9.90
C ILE A 163 -11.83 -7.05 -9.14
N ILE A 164 -11.73 -7.88 -8.11
CA ILE A 164 -10.47 -8.13 -7.41
C ILE A 164 -9.89 -9.45 -7.91
N THR A 165 -8.73 -9.40 -8.55
CA THR A 165 -8.05 -10.56 -9.14
C THR A 165 -6.82 -10.93 -8.33
N TYR A 166 -6.83 -12.14 -7.77
CA TYR A 166 -5.71 -12.75 -7.08
C TYR A 166 -4.91 -13.63 -8.04
N LEU A 167 -3.63 -13.31 -8.16
CA LEU A 167 -2.63 -13.96 -8.99
C LEU A 167 -1.69 -14.75 -8.07
N SER A 168 -1.64 -16.06 -8.27
CA SER A 168 -0.60 -16.92 -7.70
C SER A 168 0.28 -17.47 -8.81
N MET A 169 1.37 -18.17 -8.46
CA MET A 169 2.24 -18.79 -9.47
C MET A 169 1.53 -19.84 -10.32
N ASN A 170 0.48 -20.47 -9.80
CA ASN A 170 -0.14 -21.64 -10.42
C ASN A 170 -1.56 -21.38 -10.93
N LYS A 171 -2.26 -20.41 -10.34
CA LYS A 171 -3.69 -20.19 -10.52
C LYS A 171 -4.07 -18.73 -10.38
N ILE A 172 -5.15 -18.35 -11.05
CA ILE A 172 -5.79 -17.03 -10.95
C ILE A 172 -7.19 -17.23 -10.37
N LYS A 173 -7.61 -16.38 -9.44
CA LYS A 173 -8.97 -16.35 -8.89
C LYS A 173 -9.45 -14.91 -8.79
N HIS A 174 -10.67 -14.63 -9.22
CA HIS A 174 -11.24 -13.30 -9.14
C HIS A 174 -12.57 -13.29 -8.36
N PHE A 175 -12.93 -12.13 -7.83
CA PHE A 175 -14.17 -11.89 -7.14
C PHE A 175 -14.79 -10.60 -7.64
N GLU A 176 -16.09 -10.63 -7.91
CA GLU A 176 -16.87 -9.44 -8.19
C GLU A 176 -17.31 -8.79 -6.87
N VAL A 177 -17.18 -7.47 -6.81
CA VAL A 177 -17.54 -6.65 -5.65
C VAL A 177 -18.48 -5.56 -6.13
N ILE A 178 -19.62 -5.43 -5.43
CA ILE A 178 -20.59 -4.37 -5.70
C ILE A 178 -19.94 -3.01 -5.34
N PRO A 179 -19.90 -2.05 -6.27
CA PRO A 179 -19.38 -0.72 -6.00
C PRO A 179 -20.14 -0.05 -4.86
N ARG A 180 -19.41 0.52 -3.91
CA ARG A 180 -19.98 1.26 -2.78
C ARG A 180 -19.18 2.51 -2.53
N ASN A 181 -19.89 3.64 -2.40
CA ASN A 181 -19.26 4.89 -2.01
C ASN A 181 -18.95 4.86 -0.50
N ILE A 182 -17.67 4.81 -0.18
CA ILE A 182 -17.12 4.82 1.19
C ILE A 182 -16.37 6.13 1.49
N LEU A 183 -16.58 7.19 0.69
CA LEU A 183 -15.94 8.49 0.90
C LEU A 183 -16.13 9.05 2.32
N PRO A 184 -17.31 8.93 2.98
CA PRO A 184 -17.46 9.35 4.37
C PRO A 184 -16.50 8.63 5.33
N TRP A 185 -16.33 7.32 5.15
CA TRP A 185 -15.41 6.51 5.96
C TRP A 185 -13.94 6.92 5.73
N LEU A 186 -13.56 7.17 4.48
CA LEU A 186 -12.23 7.66 4.12
C LEU A 186 -11.94 9.04 4.76
N LYS A 187 -12.92 9.96 4.72
CA LYS A 187 -12.81 11.28 5.38
C LYS A 187 -12.53 11.15 6.86
N THR A 188 -13.26 10.28 7.57
CA THR A 188 -13.06 10.06 9.00
C THR A 188 -11.65 9.54 9.29
N ARG A 189 -11.14 8.57 8.53
CA ARG A 189 -9.79 8.03 8.72
C ARG A 189 -8.71 9.05 8.39
N ALA A 190 -8.86 9.79 7.30
CA ALA A 190 -7.93 10.83 6.92
C ALA A 190 -7.87 11.97 7.96
N ALA A 191 -9.01 12.38 8.51
CA ALA A 191 -9.05 13.38 9.58
C ALA A 191 -8.35 12.88 10.85
N LYS A 192 -8.61 11.64 11.28
CA LYS A 192 -7.92 11.01 12.42
C LYS A 192 -6.41 10.95 12.22
N LEU A 193 -5.95 10.53 11.03
CA LEU A 193 -4.54 10.46 10.71
C LEU A 193 -3.89 11.85 10.63
N THR A 194 -4.59 12.84 10.07
CA THR A 194 -4.13 14.24 10.04
C THR A 194 -3.92 14.77 11.45
N GLN A 195 -4.88 14.55 12.35
CA GLN A 195 -4.78 14.98 13.73
C GLN A 195 -3.61 14.29 14.44
N ALA A 196 -3.48 12.97 14.28
CA ALA A 196 -2.39 12.19 14.87
C ALA A 196 -1.01 12.70 14.44
N LEU A 197 -0.84 12.99 13.15
CA LEU A 197 0.41 13.57 12.62
C LEU A 197 0.68 14.99 13.15
N LYS A 198 -0.38 15.78 13.38
CA LYS A 198 -0.25 17.13 13.93
C LYS A 198 0.12 17.12 15.42
N THR A 199 -0.42 16.18 16.19
CA THR A 199 -0.19 16.09 17.64
C THR A 199 0.95 15.16 18.02
N ASN A 200 1.51 14.41 17.07
CA ASN A 200 2.43 13.30 17.32
C ASN A 200 1.87 12.26 18.32
N ILE A 201 0.55 12.04 18.28
CA ILE A 201 -0.11 11.03 19.11
C ILE A 201 -0.66 9.96 18.18
N PRO A 202 -0.22 8.70 18.28
CA PRO A 202 -0.68 7.64 17.39
C PRO A 202 -2.20 7.41 17.54
N PRO A 203 -2.94 7.10 16.46
CA PRO A 203 -4.33 6.66 16.57
C PRO A 203 -4.45 5.39 17.45
N PRO A 204 -5.64 5.08 18.00
CA PRO A 204 -5.86 3.81 18.71
C PRO A 204 -5.50 2.59 17.86
N ALA A 205 -5.00 1.53 18.50
CA ALA A 205 -4.72 0.27 17.82
C ALA A 205 -6.02 -0.40 17.36
N GLU A 206 -6.04 -0.89 16.12
CA GLU A 206 -7.13 -1.70 15.59
C GLU A 206 -6.63 -3.16 15.57
N ALA A 207 -6.78 -3.85 16.70
CA ALA A 207 -6.25 -5.20 16.90
C ALA A 207 -6.87 -6.18 15.89
N THR A 208 -6.01 -6.81 15.10
CA THR A 208 -6.37 -7.77 14.05
C THR A 208 -5.34 -8.90 14.02
N TRP A 209 -5.64 -10.00 13.35
CA TRP A 209 -4.66 -11.09 13.13
C TRP A 209 -3.38 -10.61 12.42
N LEU A 210 -3.45 -9.49 11.69
CA LEU A 210 -2.31 -8.88 11.02
C LEU A 210 -1.32 -8.20 11.98
N CYS A 211 -1.68 -7.99 13.25
CA CYS A 211 -0.77 -7.46 14.25
C CYS A 211 0.48 -8.33 14.43
N ASN A 212 0.37 -9.65 14.21
CA ASN A 212 1.50 -10.59 14.27
C ASN A 212 2.51 -10.40 13.14
N TYR A 213 2.11 -9.72 12.06
CA TYR A 213 2.92 -9.46 10.88
C TYR A 213 3.25 -7.96 10.72
N CYS A 214 2.90 -7.14 11.72
CA CYS A 214 3.10 -5.70 11.65
C CYS A 214 4.57 -5.35 11.89
N ASP A 215 5.19 -4.63 10.95
CA ASP A 215 6.57 -4.14 11.06
C ASP A 215 6.81 -3.23 12.29
N HIS A 216 5.75 -2.73 12.92
CA HIS A 216 5.80 -1.80 14.07
C HIS A 216 5.20 -2.41 15.35
N LYS A 217 5.14 -3.75 15.45
CA LYS A 217 4.57 -4.45 16.62
C LYS A 217 5.23 -4.00 17.92
N ASP A 218 6.57 -4.00 17.97
CA ASP A 218 7.31 -3.66 19.19
C ASP A 218 7.06 -2.21 19.66
N LEU A 219 6.91 -1.27 18.72
CA LEU A 219 6.55 0.12 19.02
C LEU A 219 5.12 0.20 19.57
N CYS A 220 4.19 -0.51 18.93
CA CYS A 220 2.79 -0.53 19.33
C CYS A 220 2.60 -1.13 20.73
N ASP A 221 3.33 -2.21 21.05
CA ASP A 221 3.24 -2.90 22.33
C ASP A 221 3.78 -2.03 23.47
N LYS A 222 4.87 -1.28 23.25
CA LYS A 222 5.40 -0.29 24.20
C LYS A 222 4.39 0.82 24.48
N GLU A 223 3.79 1.40 23.45
CA GLU A 223 2.81 2.48 23.59
C GLU A 223 1.60 2.05 24.44
N ASN A 224 1.13 0.81 24.25
CA ASN A 224 0.01 0.24 25.00
C ASN A 224 0.33 -0.03 26.48
N GLN A 225 1.60 -0.09 26.88
CA GLN A 225 1.99 -0.26 28.28
C GLN A 225 2.04 1.07 29.05
N VAL A 226 2.06 2.20 28.33
CA VAL A 226 2.19 3.56 28.88
C VAL A 226 0.85 4.32 28.84
N SER A 227 -0.15 3.78 28.15
CA SER A 227 -1.50 4.34 27.98
C SER A 227 -2.50 3.74 28.96
#